data_AF-A0A564FWP9-F1
#
_entry.id   AF-A0A564FWP9-F1
#
_cell.length_a   1.000
_cell.length_b   1.000
_cell.length_c   1.000
_cell.angle_alpha   90.00
_cell.angle_beta   90.00
_cell.angle_gamma   90.00
#
_symmetry.space_group_name_H-M   'P 1'
#
loop_
_entity.id
_entity.type
_entity.pdbx_description
1 polymer ?
#
loop_
_entity_poly.entity_id
_entity_poly.type
_entity_poly.pdbx_seq_one_letter_code
_entity_poly.pdbx_strand_id
1 'polypeptide(L)'
;MRASLSLKLVSVIVLLGGIAAGISAFALYEAAERQHWSERTEAVWNAGLQASGLARAIEHTVVQATALYTAADTEEARGRLAALQGALAEVERLRGPFLAAMEGHLPAAEERRLDLAVKEFVAYQTDTAELGLTVSPKAALIQGTDEATVANRERMVARINDLGRTVLATLDAQRQATAEARDRATLALIAGPALAIGLGLVAALWIVITQIREPLNRLRQAMQDLAAGRLDGVVPFTSRRDEVGAMARTIAAFQAALIEKDRLDLSARARVDEDAARAERLAEATQAFE
;
A
#
# COMPACT_ATOMS: atom_id res chain seq x y z
N MET A 1 23.67 -13.53 29.46
CA MET A 1 24.12 -12.19 29.93
C MET A 1 22.94 -11.23 29.79
N ARG A 2 22.60 -10.45 30.83
CA ARG A 2 21.49 -9.46 30.71
C ARG A 2 22.04 -8.18 30.07
N ALA A 3 21.34 -7.69 29.05
CA ALA A 3 21.70 -6.52 28.26
C ALA A 3 21.77 -5.22 29.08
N SER A 4 22.66 -4.31 28.67
CA SER A 4 22.77 -2.95 29.23
C SER A 4 21.48 -2.14 29.07
N LEU A 5 21.31 -1.11 29.90
CA LEU A 5 20.19 -0.17 29.81
C LEU A 5 20.17 0.55 28.45
N SER A 6 21.34 0.95 27.96
CA SER A 6 21.50 1.52 26.61
C SER A 6 21.08 0.54 25.53
N LEU A 7 21.49 -0.73 25.62
CA LEU A 7 21.12 -1.77 24.67
C LEU A 7 19.61 -2.07 24.72
N LYS A 8 18.97 -1.98 25.90
CA LYS A 8 17.51 -2.13 26.03
C LYS A 8 16.76 -0.98 25.36
N LEU A 9 17.18 0.26 25.56
CA LEU A 9 16.57 1.43 24.89
C LEU A 9 16.77 1.36 23.37
N VAL A 10 17.98 1.05 22.92
CA VAL A 10 18.28 0.85 21.49
C VAL A 10 17.45 -0.29 20.92
N SER A 11 17.26 -1.39 21.66
CA SER A 11 16.43 -2.52 21.19
C SER A 11 14.97 -2.14 20.95
N VAL A 12 14.39 -1.26 21.78
CA VAL A 12 13.02 -0.76 21.58
C VAL A 12 12.95 0.11 20.33
N ILE A 13 13.92 1.01 20.13
CA ILE A 13 13.97 1.90 18.96
C ILE A 13 14.17 1.09 17.67
N VAL A 14 15.08 0.12 17.67
CA VAL A 14 15.33 -0.78 16.53
C VAL A 14 14.10 -1.62 16.22
N LEU A 15 13.40 -2.11 17.23
CA LEU A 15 12.17 -2.88 17.05
C LEU A 15 11.06 -2.04 16.41
N LEU A 16 10.84 -0.81 16.89
CA LEU A 16 9.86 0.12 16.29
C LEU A 16 10.25 0.53 14.87
N GLY A 17 11.54 0.82 14.63
CA GLY A 17 12.06 1.14 13.30
C GLY A 17 11.91 -0.03 12.32
N GLY A 18 12.16 -1.27 12.78
CA GLY A 18 11.96 -2.49 12.00
C GLY A 18 10.50 -2.71 11.62
N ILE A 19 9.57 -2.46 12.54
CA ILE A 19 8.13 -2.51 12.25
C ILE A 19 7.74 -1.47 11.19
N ALA A 20 8.20 -0.22 11.33
CA ALA A 20 7.93 0.83 10.34
C ALA A 20 8.48 0.50 8.94
N ALA A 21 9.71 -0.06 8.88
CA ALA A 21 10.30 -0.52 7.63
C ALA A 21 9.53 -1.71 7.03
N GLY A 22 9.11 -2.68 7.86
CA GLY A 22 8.32 -3.82 7.44
C GLY A 22 6.94 -3.41 6.89
N ILE A 23 6.27 -2.45 7.54
CA ILE A 23 4.98 -1.90 7.06
C ILE A 23 5.17 -1.18 5.72
N SER A 24 6.22 -0.36 5.60
CA SER A 24 6.54 0.31 4.34
C SER A 24 6.83 -0.69 3.22
N ALA A 25 7.61 -1.73 3.49
CA ALA A 25 7.90 -2.77 2.50
C ALA A 25 6.66 -3.57 2.11
N PHE A 26 5.81 -3.92 3.08
CA PHE A 26 4.53 -4.59 2.83
C PHE A 26 3.58 -3.74 1.99
N ALA A 27 3.48 -2.45 2.28
CA ALA A 27 2.66 -1.51 1.51
C ALA A 27 3.18 -1.37 0.07
N LEU A 28 4.50 -1.33 -0.15
CA LEU A 28 5.10 -1.30 -1.48
C LEU A 28 4.86 -2.59 -2.26
N TYR A 29 4.99 -3.75 -1.61
CA TYR A 29 4.70 -5.06 -2.19
C TYR A 29 3.24 -5.12 -2.68
N GLU A 30 2.29 -4.73 -1.84
CA GLU A 30 0.87 -4.78 -2.16
C GLU A 30 0.45 -3.69 -3.16
N ALA A 31 1.17 -2.56 -3.22
CA ALA A 31 1.00 -1.55 -4.27
C ALA A 31 1.49 -2.05 -5.64
N ALA A 32 2.63 -2.75 -5.69
CA ALA A 32 3.16 -3.34 -6.93
C ALA A 32 2.21 -4.41 -7.48
N GLU A 33 1.65 -5.25 -6.61
CA GLU A 33 0.67 -6.27 -7.00
C GLU A 33 -0.60 -5.63 -7.59
N ARG A 34 -1.06 -4.50 -7.05
CA ARG A 34 -2.17 -3.71 -7.59
C ARG A 34 -1.88 -3.10 -8.97
N GLN A 35 -0.63 -2.78 -9.29
CA GLN A 35 -0.26 -2.12 -10.54
C GLN A 35 -0.46 -3.04 -11.76
N HIS A 36 -0.15 -4.33 -11.63
CA HIS A 36 -0.42 -5.34 -12.67
C HIS A 36 -1.92 -5.58 -12.96
N TRP A 37 -2.81 -5.18 -12.05
CA TRP A 37 -4.26 -5.22 -12.30
C TRP A 37 -4.75 -3.99 -13.08
N SER A 38 -4.06 -2.84 -12.97
CA SER A 38 -4.41 -1.63 -13.74
C SER A 38 -4.16 -1.84 -15.22
N GLU A 39 -2.97 -2.35 -15.58
CA GLU A 39 -2.56 -2.54 -16.98
C GLU A 39 -3.49 -3.51 -17.74
N ARG A 40 -3.89 -4.61 -17.09
CA ARG A 40 -4.86 -5.56 -17.67
C ARG A 40 -6.26 -4.95 -17.82
N THR A 41 -6.69 -4.14 -16.86
CA THR A 41 -7.99 -3.48 -16.92
C THR A 41 -8.01 -2.42 -18.02
N GLU A 42 -6.94 -1.64 -18.15
CA GLU A 42 -6.77 -0.61 -19.18
C GLU A 42 -6.72 -1.21 -20.59
N ALA A 43 -6.02 -2.33 -20.79
CA ALA A 43 -5.96 -3.02 -22.07
C ALA A 43 -7.36 -3.43 -22.55
N VAL A 44 -8.18 -4.01 -21.66
CA VAL A 44 -9.52 -4.46 -22.00
C VAL A 44 -10.52 -3.30 -22.16
N TRP A 45 -10.38 -2.22 -21.39
CA TRP A 45 -11.14 -0.98 -21.61
C TRP A 45 -10.81 -0.35 -22.96
N ASN A 46 -9.53 -0.31 -23.33
CA ASN A 46 -9.08 0.17 -24.63
C ASN A 46 -9.67 -0.70 -25.75
N ALA A 47 -9.66 -2.02 -25.62
CA ALA A 47 -10.26 -2.95 -26.57
C ALA A 47 -11.74 -2.65 -26.87
N GLY A 48 -12.57 -2.49 -25.83
CA GLY A 48 -13.98 -2.12 -26.01
C GLY A 48 -14.18 -0.72 -26.61
N LEU A 49 -13.33 0.24 -26.23
CA LEU A 49 -13.37 1.60 -26.78
C LEU A 49 -13.00 1.60 -28.28
N GLN A 50 -11.94 0.90 -28.68
CA GLN A 50 -11.56 0.82 -30.09
C GLN A 50 -12.63 0.10 -30.92
N ALA A 51 -13.25 -0.97 -30.39
CA ALA A 51 -14.32 -1.68 -31.08
C ALA A 51 -15.54 -0.79 -31.33
N SER A 52 -16.04 -0.11 -30.28
CA SER A 52 -17.17 0.81 -30.42
C SER A 52 -16.84 2.03 -31.30
N GLY A 53 -15.61 2.54 -31.22
CA GLY A 53 -15.12 3.61 -32.08
C GLY A 53 -15.13 3.23 -33.56
N LEU A 54 -14.59 2.06 -33.90
CA LEU A 54 -14.58 1.55 -35.28
C LEU A 54 -15.99 1.30 -35.81
N ALA A 55 -16.85 0.65 -35.02
CA ALA A 55 -18.25 0.42 -35.38
C ALA A 55 -18.98 1.74 -35.71
N ARG A 56 -18.81 2.76 -34.86
CA ARG A 56 -19.41 4.09 -35.06
C ARG A 56 -18.86 4.80 -36.30
N ALA A 57 -17.56 4.67 -36.58
CA ALA A 57 -16.95 5.25 -37.78
C ALA A 57 -17.47 4.59 -39.07
N ILE A 58 -17.71 3.27 -39.05
CA ILE A 58 -18.34 2.53 -40.15
C ILE A 58 -19.78 3.03 -40.36
N GLU A 59 -20.58 3.12 -39.30
CA GLU A 59 -21.95 3.65 -39.39
C GLU A 59 -21.97 5.10 -39.90
N HIS A 60 -21.08 5.95 -39.40
CA HIS A 60 -20.96 7.34 -39.87
C HIS A 60 -20.59 7.41 -41.35
N THR A 61 -19.69 6.54 -41.82
CA THR A 61 -19.35 6.41 -43.25
C THR A 61 -20.58 6.09 -44.09
N VAL A 62 -21.44 5.18 -43.64
CA VAL A 62 -22.69 4.84 -44.35
C VAL A 62 -23.61 6.04 -44.45
N VAL A 63 -23.71 6.86 -43.40
CA VAL A 63 -24.53 8.07 -43.42
C VAL A 63 -23.99 9.06 -44.46
N GLN A 64 -22.68 9.31 -44.49
CA GLN A 64 -22.07 10.20 -45.47
C GLN A 64 -22.18 9.66 -46.90
N ALA A 65 -22.03 8.35 -47.07
CA ALA A 65 -22.21 7.68 -48.35
C ALA A 65 -23.64 7.81 -48.86
N THR A 66 -24.63 7.54 -48.00
CA THR A 66 -26.05 7.67 -48.33
C THR A 66 -26.41 9.10 -48.70
N ALA A 67 -25.85 10.09 -47.98
CA ALA A 67 -26.01 11.50 -48.35
C ALA A 67 -25.48 11.76 -49.77
N LEU A 68 -24.33 11.20 -50.16
CA LEU A 68 -23.82 11.33 -51.54
C LEU A 68 -24.75 10.64 -52.55
N TYR A 69 -25.23 9.43 -52.25
CA TYR A 69 -26.05 8.63 -53.18
C TYR A 69 -27.45 9.22 -53.40
N THR A 70 -27.95 9.99 -52.44
CA THR A 70 -29.27 10.64 -52.49
C THR A 70 -29.23 12.07 -53.00
N ALA A 71 -28.07 12.56 -53.44
CA ALA A 71 -27.94 13.86 -54.10
C ALA A 71 -28.82 13.93 -55.36
N ALA A 72 -29.38 15.12 -55.64
CA ALA A 72 -30.25 15.35 -56.79
C ALA A 72 -29.50 15.22 -58.12
N ASP A 73 -28.22 15.61 -58.13
CA ASP A 73 -27.35 15.56 -59.29
C ASP A 73 -25.87 15.29 -58.92
N THR A 74 -25.03 15.17 -59.94
CA THR A 74 -23.59 14.91 -59.76
C THR A 74 -22.83 16.08 -59.15
N GLU A 75 -23.31 17.32 -59.28
CA GLU A 75 -22.64 18.49 -58.72
C GLU A 75 -22.83 18.52 -57.20
N GLU A 76 -24.07 18.31 -56.74
CA GLU A 76 -24.38 18.14 -55.32
C GLU A 76 -23.64 16.93 -54.72
N ALA A 77 -23.58 15.80 -55.44
CA ALA A 77 -22.82 14.63 -55.02
C ALA A 77 -21.31 14.94 -54.85
N ARG A 78 -20.70 15.69 -55.77
CA ARG A 78 -19.30 16.15 -55.64
C ARG A 78 -19.11 17.00 -54.39
N GLY A 79 -20.08 17.86 -54.06
CA GLY A 79 -20.05 18.67 -52.84
C GLY A 79 -20.04 17.84 -51.55
N ARG A 80 -20.58 16.63 -51.57
CA ARG A 80 -20.62 15.70 -50.42
C ARG A 80 -19.42 14.75 -50.34
N LEU A 81 -18.61 14.65 -51.40
CA LEU A 81 -17.49 13.72 -51.48
C LEU A 81 -16.47 13.88 -50.35
N ALA A 82 -16.12 15.12 -50.00
CA ALA A 82 -15.12 15.40 -48.96
C ALA A 82 -15.54 14.85 -47.58
N ALA A 83 -16.84 14.92 -47.25
CA ALA A 83 -17.35 14.38 -46.00
C ALA A 83 -17.28 12.84 -45.96
N LEU A 84 -17.59 12.18 -47.07
CA LEU A 84 -17.43 10.73 -47.21
C LEU A 84 -15.96 10.31 -47.12
N GLN A 85 -15.07 10.99 -47.84
CA GLN A 85 -13.63 10.73 -47.80
C GLN A 85 -13.06 10.88 -46.38
N GLY A 86 -13.48 11.92 -45.64
CA GLY A 86 -13.11 12.08 -44.24
C GLY A 86 -13.60 10.94 -43.35
N ALA A 87 -14.83 10.45 -43.56
CA ALA A 87 -15.37 9.32 -42.81
C ALA A 87 -14.64 8.00 -43.13
N LEU A 88 -14.31 7.75 -44.40
CA LEU A 88 -13.52 6.58 -44.82
C LEU A 88 -12.10 6.61 -44.23
N ALA A 89 -11.45 7.77 -44.26
CA ALA A 89 -10.12 7.95 -43.66
C ALA A 89 -10.14 7.68 -42.14
N GLU A 90 -11.22 8.05 -41.45
CA GLU A 90 -11.39 7.76 -40.02
C GLU A 90 -11.51 6.25 -39.74
N VAL A 91 -12.23 5.50 -40.59
CA VAL A 91 -12.30 4.03 -40.50
C VAL A 91 -10.91 3.42 -40.66
N GLU A 92 -10.14 3.86 -41.66
CA GLU A 92 -8.77 3.39 -41.88
C GLU A 92 -7.84 3.72 -40.70
N ARG A 93 -7.99 4.92 -40.12
CA ARG A 93 -7.21 5.37 -38.96
C ARG A 93 -7.49 4.52 -37.71
N LEU A 94 -8.75 4.14 -37.48
CA LEU A 94 -9.16 3.35 -36.32
C LEU A 94 -8.92 1.85 -36.48
N ARG A 95 -8.80 1.35 -37.72
CA ARG A 95 -8.60 -0.07 -38.01
C ARG A 95 -7.35 -0.64 -37.34
N GLY A 96 -6.20 0.03 -37.45
CA GLY A 96 -4.94 -0.44 -36.85
C GLY A 96 -5.00 -0.55 -35.31
N PRO A 97 -5.37 0.55 -34.60
CA PRO A 97 -5.58 0.53 -33.16
C PRO A 97 -6.60 -0.53 -32.70
N PHE A 98 -7.68 -0.73 -33.46
CA PHE A 98 -8.66 -1.77 -33.18
C PHE A 98 -8.04 -3.18 -33.26
N LEU A 99 -7.33 -3.52 -34.34
CA LEU A 99 -6.70 -4.83 -34.49
C LEU A 99 -5.67 -5.08 -33.38
N ALA A 100 -4.82 -4.09 -33.08
CA ALA A 100 -3.86 -4.18 -31.99
C ALA A 100 -4.53 -4.38 -30.62
N ALA A 101 -5.67 -3.73 -30.37
CA ALA A 101 -6.42 -3.91 -29.13
C ALA A 101 -7.18 -5.24 -29.04
N MET A 102 -7.38 -5.93 -30.18
CA MET A 102 -7.98 -7.27 -30.23
C MET A 102 -6.93 -8.41 -30.21
N GLU A 103 -5.65 -8.08 -30.27
CA GLU A 103 -4.56 -9.06 -30.25
C GLU A 103 -4.64 -9.91 -28.98
N GLY A 104 -4.63 -11.24 -29.13
CA GLY A 104 -4.78 -12.19 -28.02
C GLY A 104 -6.20 -12.38 -27.50
N HIS A 105 -7.17 -11.57 -27.94
CA HIS A 105 -8.60 -11.75 -27.64
C HIS A 105 -9.35 -12.57 -28.71
N LEU A 106 -8.75 -12.72 -29.89
CA LEU A 106 -9.31 -13.46 -31.02
C LEU A 106 -8.31 -14.47 -31.62
N PRO A 107 -8.79 -15.55 -32.26
CA PRO A 107 -7.95 -16.37 -33.12
C PRO A 107 -7.38 -15.55 -34.29
N ALA A 108 -6.11 -15.76 -34.65
CA ALA A 108 -5.44 -15.03 -35.73
C ALA A 108 -6.17 -15.11 -37.10
N ALA A 109 -6.90 -16.21 -37.35
CA ALA A 109 -7.71 -16.35 -38.55
C ALA A 109 -8.91 -15.38 -38.56
N GLU A 110 -9.50 -15.12 -37.40
CA GLU A 110 -10.63 -14.22 -37.26
C GLU A 110 -10.21 -12.76 -37.35
N GLU A 111 -9.09 -12.40 -36.72
CA GLU A 111 -8.48 -11.07 -36.83
C GLU A 111 -8.22 -10.69 -38.29
N ARG A 112 -7.62 -11.60 -39.07
CA ARG A 112 -7.40 -11.39 -40.51
C ARG A 112 -8.68 -11.23 -41.30
N ARG A 113 -9.72 -12.04 -40.99
CA ARG A 113 -11.02 -11.93 -41.67
C ARG A 113 -11.67 -10.57 -41.40
N LEU A 114 -11.51 -10.05 -40.19
CA LEU A 114 -12.07 -8.76 -39.83
C LEU A 114 -11.29 -7.59 -40.46
N ASP A 115 -9.96 -7.67 -40.49
CA ASP A 115 -9.13 -6.70 -41.22
C ASP A 115 -9.51 -6.64 -42.70
N LEU A 116 -9.69 -7.81 -43.34
CA LEU A 116 -10.12 -7.90 -44.74
C LEU A 116 -11.53 -7.32 -44.93
N ALA A 117 -12.50 -7.66 -44.06
CA ALA A 117 -13.86 -7.14 -44.17
C ALA A 117 -13.91 -5.60 -44.08
N VAL A 118 -13.10 -4.99 -43.20
CA VAL A 118 -13.00 -3.53 -43.09
C VAL A 118 -12.36 -2.91 -44.32
N LYS A 119 -11.30 -3.52 -44.88
CA LYS A 119 -10.68 -3.07 -46.14
C LYS A 119 -11.66 -3.14 -47.31
N GLU A 120 -12.37 -4.26 -47.43
CA GLU A 120 -13.39 -4.49 -48.46
C GLU A 120 -14.53 -3.47 -48.34
N PHE A 121 -14.96 -3.14 -47.12
CA PHE A 121 -15.93 -2.09 -46.88
C PHE A 121 -15.44 -0.72 -47.39
N VAL A 122 -14.22 -0.31 -47.07
CA VAL A 122 -13.65 0.98 -47.51
C VAL A 122 -13.54 1.03 -49.03
N ALA A 123 -13.02 -0.03 -49.66
CA ALA A 123 -12.92 -0.13 -51.11
C ALA A 123 -14.30 -0.05 -51.77
N TYR A 124 -15.27 -0.84 -51.28
CA TYR A 124 -16.63 -0.85 -51.81
C TYR A 124 -17.31 0.53 -51.75
N GLN A 125 -17.18 1.23 -50.62
CA GLN A 125 -17.74 2.58 -50.47
C GLN A 125 -17.08 3.59 -51.41
N THR A 126 -15.78 3.46 -51.63
CA THR A 126 -15.00 4.30 -52.56
C THR A 126 -15.46 4.08 -54.00
N ASP A 127 -15.55 2.83 -54.44
CA ASP A 127 -15.99 2.46 -55.80
C ASP A 127 -17.44 2.87 -56.04
N THR A 128 -18.31 2.69 -55.04
CA THR A 128 -19.72 3.09 -55.13
C THR A 128 -19.87 4.62 -55.17
N ALA A 129 -19.02 5.36 -54.46
CA ALA A 129 -18.98 6.81 -54.57
C ALA A 129 -18.50 7.27 -55.96
N GLU A 130 -17.47 6.63 -56.51
CA GLU A 130 -17.00 6.91 -57.88
C GLU A 130 -18.10 6.66 -58.91
N LEU A 131 -18.86 5.56 -58.79
CA LEU A 131 -20.04 5.30 -59.61
C LEU A 131 -21.07 6.45 -59.52
N GLY A 132 -21.27 6.99 -58.31
CA GLY A 132 -22.17 8.11 -58.04
C GLY A 132 -21.78 9.40 -58.77
N LEU A 133 -20.47 9.62 -58.93
CA LEU A 133 -19.90 10.82 -59.52
C LEU A 133 -19.70 10.71 -61.04
N THR A 134 -19.45 9.50 -61.54
CA THR A 134 -19.15 9.22 -62.96
C THR A 134 -20.40 8.86 -63.76
N VAL A 135 -21.35 8.12 -63.15
CA VAL A 135 -22.58 7.68 -63.81
C VAL A 135 -23.78 8.49 -63.32
N SER A 136 -24.18 8.31 -62.05
CA SER A 136 -25.21 9.13 -61.39
C SER A 136 -25.35 8.77 -59.91
N PRO A 137 -25.81 9.69 -59.03
CA PRO A 137 -26.09 9.37 -57.63
C PRO A 137 -27.07 8.19 -57.48
N LYS A 138 -28.07 8.11 -58.36
CA LYS A 138 -29.04 7.01 -58.38
C LYS A 138 -28.42 5.65 -58.66
N ALA A 139 -27.41 5.56 -59.52
CA ALA A 139 -26.70 4.30 -59.77
C ALA A 139 -25.94 3.84 -58.52
N ALA A 140 -25.27 4.77 -57.84
CA ALA A 140 -24.63 4.51 -56.56
C ALA A 140 -25.63 4.12 -55.46
N LEU A 141 -26.83 4.72 -55.45
CA LEU A 141 -27.88 4.36 -54.51
C LEU A 141 -28.32 2.91 -54.70
N ILE A 142 -28.61 2.49 -55.93
CA ILE A 142 -29.01 1.11 -56.24
C ILE A 142 -27.97 0.10 -55.74
N GLN A 143 -26.68 0.37 -55.99
CA GLN A 143 -25.59 -0.48 -55.53
C GLN A 143 -25.40 -0.40 -53.99
N GLY A 144 -25.41 0.79 -53.42
CA GLY A 144 -25.15 1.03 -52.00
C GLY A 144 -26.26 0.52 -51.07
N THR A 145 -27.49 0.40 -51.58
CA THR A 145 -28.66 -0.11 -50.84
C THR A 145 -29.05 -1.54 -51.20
N ASP A 146 -28.20 -2.27 -51.94
CA ASP A 146 -28.42 -3.70 -52.16
C ASP A 146 -28.53 -4.46 -50.84
N GLU A 147 -29.52 -5.37 -50.75
CA GLU A 147 -29.87 -6.06 -49.52
C GLU A 147 -28.71 -6.91 -48.99
N ALA A 148 -27.95 -7.57 -49.87
CA ALA A 148 -26.82 -8.39 -49.47
C ALA A 148 -25.67 -7.53 -48.92
N THR A 149 -25.42 -6.38 -49.54
CA THR A 149 -24.42 -5.40 -49.08
C THR A 149 -24.78 -4.84 -47.70
N VAL A 150 -26.04 -4.42 -47.51
CA VAL A 150 -26.54 -3.91 -46.23
C VAL A 150 -26.42 -4.98 -45.15
N ALA A 151 -26.87 -6.21 -45.43
CA ALA A 151 -26.82 -7.32 -44.49
C ALA A 151 -25.37 -7.77 -44.16
N ASN A 152 -24.43 -7.68 -45.10
CA ASN A 152 -23.02 -7.98 -44.83
C ASN A 152 -22.42 -6.95 -43.86
N ARG A 153 -22.65 -5.66 -44.13
CA ARG A 153 -22.19 -4.57 -43.28
C ARG A 153 -22.79 -4.62 -41.88
N GLU A 154 -24.10 -4.84 -41.75
CA GLU A 154 -24.77 -4.96 -40.45
C GLU A 154 -24.20 -6.11 -39.63
N ARG A 155 -23.96 -7.27 -40.26
CA ARG A 155 -23.28 -8.40 -39.60
C ARG A 155 -21.87 -8.05 -39.15
N MET A 156 -21.11 -7.31 -39.96
CA MET A 156 -19.77 -6.85 -39.60
C MET A 156 -19.82 -5.90 -38.38
N VAL A 157 -20.67 -4.88 -38.41
CA VAL A 157 -20.83 -3.93 -37.30
C VAL A 157 -21.31 -4.62 -36.03
N ALA A 158 -22.31 -5.51 -36.15
CA ALA A 158 -22.80 -6.31 -35.03
C ALA A 158 -21.68 -7.17 -34.42
N ARG A 159 -20.84 -7.81 -35.26
CA ARG A 159 -19.70 -8.60 -34.81
C ARG A 159 -18.65 -7.75 -34.10
N ILE A 160 -18.30 -6.58 -34.62
CA ILE A 160 -17.35 -5.65 -33.97
C ILE A 160 -17.89 -5.22 -32.60
N ASN A 161 -19.17 -4.84 -32.52
CA ASN A 161 -19.81 -4.46 -31.27
C ASN A 161 -19.90 -5.62 -30.27
N ASP A 162 -20.21 -6.82 -30.74
CA ASP A 162 -20.29 -8.03 -29.90
C ASP A 162 -18.92 -8.42 -29.34
N LEU A 163 -17.87 -8.29 -30.14
CA LEU A 163 -16.50 -8.50 -29.71
C LEU A 163 -16.12 -7.52 -28.60
N GLY A 164 -16.38 -6.22 -28.81
CA GLY A 164 -16.17 -5.19 -27.79
C GLY A 164 -16.92 -5.53 -26.50
N ARG A 165 -18.21 -5.90 -26.59
CA ARG A 165 -19.02 -6.29 -25.42
C ARG A 165 -18.48 -7.54 -24.72
N THR A 166 -18.07 -8.57 -25.46
CA THR A 166 -17.54 -9.81 -24.91
C THR A 166 -16.24 -9.57 -24.16
N VAL A 167 -15.34 -8.80 -24.77
CA VAL A 167 -14.06 -8.41 -24.17
C VAL A 167 -14.32 -7.58 -22.90
N LEU A 168 -15.23 -6.61 -22.92
CA LEU A 168 -15.64 -5.87 -21.72
C LEU A 168 -16.30 -6.75 -20.65
N ALA A 169 -17.11 -7.74 -21.02
CA ALA A 169 -17.78 -8.64 -20.08
C ALA A 169 -16.77 -9.54 -19.33
N THR A 170 -15.64 -9.89 -19.94
CA THR A 170 -14.56 -10.60 -19.22
C THR A 170 -13.97 -9.76 -18.09
N LEU A 171 -13.99 -8.41 -18.19
CA LEU A 171 -13.60 -7.55 -17.07
C LEU A 171 -14.63 -7.55 -15.96
N ASP A 172 -15.92 -7.53 -16.25
CA ASP A 172 -16.93 -7.46 -15.18
C ASP A 172 -16.90 -8.75 -14.34
N ALA A 173 -16.69 -9.90 -14.98
CA ALA A 173 -16.43 -11.16 -14.28
C ALA A 173 -15.13 -11.11 -13.45
N GLN A 174 -14.05 -10.53 -13.99
CA GLN A 174 -12.80 -10.34 -13.24
C GLN A 174 -12.94 -9.29 -12.12
N ARG A 175 -13.74 -8.25 -12.29
CA ARG A 175 -14.00 -7.19 -11.30
C ARG A 175 -14.71 -7.76 -10.08
N GLN A 176 -15.66 -8.67 -10.27
CA GLN A 176 -16.33 -9.33 -9.14
C GLN A 176 -15.37 -10.23 -8.36
N ALA A 177 -14.57 -11.05 -9.06
CA ALA A 177 -13.55 -11.89 -8.42
C ALA A 177 -12.45 -11.04 -7.72
N THR A 178 -12.10 -9.88 -8.29
CA THR A 178 -11.12 -8.97 -7.71
C THR A 178 -11.69 -8.07 -6.62
N ALA A 179 -13.01 -7.84 -6.55
CA ALA A 179 -13.65 -7.14 -5.44
C ALA A 179 -13.52 -7.96 -4.15
N GLU A 180 -13.82 -9.26 -4.21
CA GLU A 180 -13.62 -10.17 -3.07
C GLU A 180 -12.14 -10.27 -2.67
N ALA A 181 -11.24 -10.30 -3.65
CA ALA A 181 -9.79 -10.28 -3.40
C ALA A 181 -9.33 -8.93 -2.82
N ARG A 182 -9.91 -7.80 -3.26
CA ARG A 182 -9.64 -6.45 -2.74
C ARG A 182 -10.06 -6.30 -1.30
N ASP A 183 -11.21 -6.84 -0.90
CA ASP A 183 -11.66 -6.77 0.48
C ASP A 183 -10.70 -7.54 1.40
N ARG A 184 -10.27 -8.73 0.98
CA ARG A 184 -9.24 -9.51 1.70
C ARG A 184 -7.89 -8.82 1.73
N ALA A 185 -7.46 -8.22 0.62
CA ALA A 185 -6.20 -7.49 0.52
C ALA A 185 -6.21 -6.23 1.39
N THR A 186 -7.30 -5.47 1.37
CA THR A 186 -7.52 -4.29 2.23
C THR A 186 -7.53 -4.68 3.71
N LEU A 187 -8.20 -5.79 4.07
CA LEU A 187 -8.14 -6.33 5.41
C LEU A 187 -6.72 -6.74 5.80
N ALA A 188 -5.95 -7.38 4.92
CA ALA A 188 -4.56 -7.73 5.18
C ALA A 188 -3.66 -6.48 5.35
N LEU A 189 -3.88 -5.44 4.54
CA LEU A 189 -3.18 -4.15 4.60
C LEU A 189 -3.43 -3.38 5.90
N ILE A 190 -4.60 -3.54 6.50
CA ILE A 190 -4.92 -2.91 7.78
C ILE A 190 -4.50 -3.84 8.93
N ALA A 191 -4.94 -5.10 8.90
CA ALA A 191 -4.78 -6.03 10.00
C ALA A 191 -3.31 -6.41 10.24
N GLY A 192 -2.52 -6.64 9.18
CA GLY A 192 -1.10 -7.04 9.30
C GLY A 192 -0.26 -5.97 10.02
N PRO A 193 -0.21 -4.72 9.51
CA PRO A 193 0.42 -3.60 10.17
C PRO A 193 -0.13 -3.32 11.57
N ALA A 194 -1.45 -3.36 11.76
CA ALA A 194 -2.07 -3.13 13.07
C ALA A 194 -1.63 -4.18 14.10
N LEU A 195 -1.56 -5.47 13.71
CA LEU A 195 -1.04 -6.54 14.55
C LEU A 195 0.46 -6.35 14.85
N ALA A 196 1.26 -6.02 13.83
CA ALA A 196 2.69 -5.80 14.01
C ALA A 196 2.98 -4.63 14.97
N ILE A 197 2.27 -3.51 14.81
CA ILE A 197 2.34 -2.35 15.71
C ILE A 197 1.86 -2.75 17.11
N GLY A 198 0.71 -3.41 17.22
CA GLY A 198 0.14 -3.83 18.51
C GLY A 198 1.09 -4.72 19.30
N LEU A 199 1.64 -5.77 18.66
CA LEU A 199 2.61 -6.66 19.27
C LEU A 199 3.91 -5.94 19.62
N GLY A 200 4.38 -5.04 18.74
CA GLY A 200 5.57 -4.24 18.99
C GLY A 200 5.44 -3.30 20.18
N LEU A 201 4.28 -2.64 20.30
CA LEU A 201 3.95 -1.77 21.43
C LEU A 201 3.87 -2.58 22.74
N VAL A 202 3.20 -3.74 22.74
CA VAL A 202 3.13 -4.61 23.91
C VAL A 202 4.53 -5.07 24.34
N ALA A 203 5.37 -5.49 23.39
CA ALA A 203 6.76 -5.90 23.67
C ALA A 203 7.61 -4.73 24.21
N ALA A 204 7.51 -3.55 23.60
CA ALA A 204 8.20 -2.35 24.05
C ALA A 204 7.77 -1.94 25.47
N LEU A 205 6.47 -1.91 25.73
CA LEU A 205 5.91 -1.56 27.04
C LEU A 205 6.35 -2.55 28.12
N TRP A 206 6.33 -3.85 27.79
CA TRP A 206 6.82 -4.91 28.67
C TRP A 206 8.28 -4.71 29.06
N ILE A 207 9.16 -4.42 28.09
CA ILE A 207 10.59 -4.15 28.33
C ILE A 207 10.76 -2.92 29.22
N VAL A 208 10.07 -1.82 28.91
CA VAL A 208 10.19 -0.56 29.68
C VAL A 208 9.73 -0.76 31.12
N ILE A 209 8.59 -1.43 31.36
CA ILE A 209 8.04 -1.61 32.70
C ILE A 209 8.94 -2.55 33.53
N THR A 210 9.25 -3.74 33.00
CA THR A 210 9.90 -4.81 33.78
C THR A 210 11.41 -4.66 33.87
N GLN A 211 12.07 -4.11 32.84
CA GLN A 211 13.55 -4.07 32.79
C GLN A 211 14.13 -2.72 33.21
N ILE A 212 13.35 -1.64 33.14
CA ILE A 212 13.80 -0.26 33.40
C ILE A 212 13.04 0.35 34.57
N ARG A 213 11.73 0.57 34.43
CA ARG A 213 10.92 1.35 35.40
C ARG A 213 10.88 0.71 36.78
N GLU A 214 10.53 -0.58 36.87
CA GLU A 214 10.42 -1.27 38.15
C GLU A 214 11.76 -1.36 38.90
N PRO A 215 12.88 -1.75 38.25
CA PRO A 215 14.18 -1.76 38.92
C PRO A 215 14.64 -0.39 39.43
N LEU A 216 14.45 0.67 38.63
CA LEU A 216 14.78 2.03 39.05
C LEU A 216 13.93 2.49 40.24
N ASN A 217 12.64 2.17 40.25
CA ASN A 217 11.76 2.50 41.38
C ASN A 217 12.17 1.81 42.67
N ARG A 218 12.54 0.53 42.63
CA ARG A 218 12.99 -0.19 43.83
C ARG A 218 14.35 0.29 44.32
N LEU A 219 15.28 0.66 43.43
CA LEU A 219 16.55 1.30 43.83
C LEU A 219 16.31 2.69 44.43
N ARG A 220 15.39 3.47 43.87
CA ARG A 220 14.98 4.77 44.43
C ARG A 220 14.41 4.60 45.85
N GLN A 221 13.56 3.59 46.08
CA GLN A 221 13.02 3.29 47.41
C GLN A 221 14.12 2.90 48.39
N ALA A 222 15.03 1.98 48.00
CA ALA A 222 16.17 1.61 48.85
C ALA A 222 17.01 2.83 49.26
N MET A 223 17.29 3.74 48.32
CA MET A 223 18.01 4.98 48.62
C MET A 223 17.23 5.90 49.58
N GLN A 224 15.90 6.00 49.43
CA GLN A 224 15.05 6.76 50.35
C GLN A 224 15.03 6.15 51.76
N ASP A 225 15.07 4.82 51.88
CA ASP A 225 15.15 4.12 53.16
C ASP A 225 16.47 4.40 53.87
N LEU A 226 17.60 4.30 53.16
CA LEU A 226 18.92 4.65 53.69
C LEU A 226 18.96 6.11 54.15
N ALA A 227 18.42 7.04 53.36
CA ALA A 227 18.38 8.46 53.70
C ALA A 227 17.51 8.75 54.94
N ALA A 228 16.51 7.90 55.21
CA ALA A 228 15.65 7.99 56.39
C ALA A 228 16.22 7.23 57.61
N GLY A 229 17.47 6.73 57.54
CA GLY A 229 18.12 6.00 58.62
C GLY A 229 17.65 4.53 58.78
N ARG A 230 16.88 4.00 57.83
CA ARG A 230 16.46 2.59 57.84
C ARG A 230 17.54 1.72 57.19
N LEU A 231 18.42 1.16 58.00
CA LEU A 231 19.61 0.41 57.52
C LEU A 231 19.41 -1.10 57.42
N ASP A 232 18.31 -1.66 57.91
CA ASP A 232 18.09 -3.12 57.99
C ASP A 232 17.63 -3.77 56.66
N GLY A 233 17.31 -2.96 55.65
CA GLY A 233 16.76 -3.44 54.38
C GLY A 233 17.80 -4.10 53.46
N VAL A 234 17.39 -4.99 52.56
CA VAL A 234 18.30 -5.55 51.54
C VAL A 234 18.26 -4.72 50.26
N VAL A 235 19.41 -4.25 49.78
CA VAL A 235 19.48 -3.54 48.49
C VAL A 235 19.19 -4.50 47.33
N PRO A 236 18.13 -4.28 46.53
CA PRO A 236 17.75 -5.20 45.47
C PRO A 236 18.71 -5.12 44.28
N PHE A 237 18.77 -6.19 43.47
CA PHE A 237 19.45 -6.24 42.17
C PHE A 237 21.00 -6.17 42.16
N THR A 238 21.67 -6.34 43.28
CA THR A 238 23.15 -6.34 43.39
C THR A 238 23.84 -7.39 42.49
N SER A 239 23.16 -8.50 42.21
CA SER A 239 23.63 -9.58 41.32
C SER A 239 23.50 -9.28 39.82
N ARG A 240 22.84 -8.19 39.43
CA ARG A 240 22.74 -7.81 38.00
C ARG A 240 24.10 -7.36 37.47
N ARG A 241 24.39 -7.73 36.22
CA ARG A 241 25.63 -7.40 35.51
C ARG A 241 25.53 -6.18 34.59
N ASP A 242 24.43 -5.45 34.64
CA ASP A 242 24.19 -4.22 33.87
C ASP A 242 24.34 -2.96 34.73
N GLU A 243 24.07 -1.79 34.16
CA GLU A 243 24.18 -0.47 34.80
C GLU A 243 23.30 -0.37 36.06
N VAL A 244 22.11 -0.97 36.02
CA VAL A 244 21.21 -1.04 37.17
C VAL A 244 21.87 -1.82 38.32
N GLY A 245 22.54 -2.93 38.00
CA GLY A 245 23.32 -3.69 38.98
C GLY A 245 24.54 -2.93 39.51
N ALA A 246 25.21 -2.14 38.67
CA ALA A 246 26.28 -1.25 39.11
C ALA A 246 25.78 -0.23 40.14
N MET A 247 24.65 0.44 39.86
CA MET A 247 24.01 1.35 40.81
C MET A 247 23.61 0.63 42.11
N ALA A 248 23.02 -0.56 42.02
CA ALA A 248 22.64 -1.36 43.18
C ALA A 248 23.84 -1.68 44.10
N ARG A 249 24.98 -2.08 43.52
CA ARG A 249 26.21 -2.33 44.30
C ARG A 249 26.75 -1.08 44.97
N THR A 250 26.68 0.08 44.30
CA THR A 250 27.06 1.36 44.91
C THR A 250 26.17 1.70 46.09
N ILE A 251 24.84 1.53 45.98
CA ILE A 251 23.91 1.74 47.09
C ILE A 251 24.20 0.77 48.24
N ALA A 252 24.51 -0.49 47.95
CA ALA A 252 24.89 -1.48 48.98
C ALA A 252 26.18 -1.11 49.71
N ALA A 253 27.19 -0.58 49.00
CA ALA A 253 28.40 -0.07 49.64
C ALA A 253 28.12 1.14 50.54
N PHE A 254 27.21 2.04 50.12
CA PHE A 254 26.78 3.17 50.93
C PHE A 254 26.03 2.73 52.19
N GLN A 255 25.16 1.72 52.09
CA GLN A 255 24.50 1.11 53.25
C GLN A 255 25.51 0.57 54.25
N ALA A 256 26.50 -0.21 53.79
CA ALA A 256 27.52 -0.78 54.65
C ALA A 256 28.33 0.31 55.37
N ALA A 257 28.65 1.41 54.68
CA ALA A 257 29.34 2.54 55.28
C ALA A 257 28.50 3.26 56.36
N LEU A 258 27.18 3.39 56.15
CA LEU A 258 26.28 3.98 57.15
C LEU A 258 26.13 3.07 58.38
N ILE A 259 26.02 1.75 58.20
CA ILE A 259 25.96 0.79 59.31
C ILE A 259 27.24 0.85 60.14
N GLU A 260 28.40 0.88 59.48
CA GLU A 260 29.68 0.97 60.19
C GLU A 260 29.81 2.31 60.94
N LYS A 261 29.37 3.42 60.33
CA LYS A 261 29.33 4.72 61.02
C LYS A 261 28.44 4.69 62.27
N ASP A 262 27.23 4.12 62.17
CA ASP A 262 26.31 4.03 63.31
C ASP A 262 26.91 3.18 64.44
N ARG A 263 27.54 2.05 64.08
CA ARG A 263 28.28 1.21 65.03
C ARG A 263 29.41 1.96 65.72
N LEU A 264 30.19 2.74 64.97
CA LEU A 264 31.28 3.55 65.51
C LEU A 264 30.74 4.63 66.45
N ASP A 265 29.66 5.33 66.06
CA ASP A 265 29.02 6.37 66.87
C ASP A 265 28.45 5.79 68.18
N LEU A 266 27.83 4.61 68.15
CA LEU A 266 27.37 3.89 69.35
C LEU A 266 28.55 3.50 70.26
N SER A 267 29.64 2.99 69.68
CA SER A 267 30.83 2.61 70.46
C SER A 267 31.53 3.81 71.10
N ALA A 268 31.52 4.96 70.42
CA ALA A 268 32.08 6.20 70.94
C ALA A 268 31.24 6.74 72.11
N ARG A 269 29.91 6.70 72.00
CA ARG A 269 29.00 7.08 73.12
C ARG A 269 29.21 6.19 74.34
N ALA A 270 29.28 4.88 74.16
CA ALA A 270 29.52 3.94 75.26
C ALA A 270 30.84 4.24 76.01
N ARG A 271 31.91 4.60 75.28
CA ARG A 271 33.20 4.99 75.89
C ARG A 271 33.09 6.29 76.68
N VAL A 272 32.40 7.30 76.14
CA VAL A 272 32.17 8.57 76.84
C VAL A 272 31.38 8.33 78.14
N ASP A 273 30.35 7.48 78.11
CA ASP A 273 29.56 7.14 79.29
C ASP A 273 30.39 6.36 80.34
N GLU A 274 31.23 5.42 79.90
CA GLU A 274 32.15 4.69 80.79
C GLU A 274 33.20 5.61 81.43
N ASP A 275 33.78 6.53 80.67
CA ASP A 275 34.75 7.50 81.15
C ASP A 275 34.11 8.49 82.13
N ALA A 276 32.87 8.93 81.87
CA ALA A 276 32.09 9.76 82.79
C ALA A 276 31.81 9.03 84.11
N ALA A 277 31.34 7.79 84.05
CA ALA A 277 31.09 6.97 85.25
C ALA A 277 32.39 6.68 86.03
N ARG A 278 33.53 6.57 85.35
CA ARG A 278 34.84 6.41 85.99
C ARG A 278 35.28 7.71 86.67
N ALA A 279 35.09 8.86 86.04
CA ALA A 279 35.39 10.16 86.63
C ALA A 279 34.55 10.42 87.88
N GLU A 280 33.27 10.05 87.87
CA GLU A 280 32.36 10.17 89.01
C GLU A 280 32.80 9.27 90.19
N ARG A 281 33.13 8.00 89.94
CA ARG A 281 33.71 7.10 90.95
C ARG A 281 35.02 7.62 91.55
N LEU A 282 35.87 8.25 90.73
CA LEU A 282 37.12 8.87 91.20
C LEU A 282 36.85 10.12 92.05
N ALA A 283 35.85 10.94 91.69
CA ALA A 283 35.44 12.10 92.45
C ALA A 283 34.85 11.71 93.82
N GLU A 284 33.97 10.69 93.86
CA GLU A 284 33.45 10.12 95.12
C GLU A 284 34.57 9.57 96.00
N ALA A 285 35.52 8.82 95.42
CA ALA A 285 36.67 8.33 96.17
C ALA A 285 37.51 9.48 96.74
N THR A 286 37.67 10.58 96.01
CA THR A 286 38.43 11.75 96.47
C THR A 286 37.71 12.49 97.60
N GLN A 287 36.38 12.62 97.55
CA GLN A 287 35.58 13.20 98.65
C GLN A 287 35.56 12.34 99.92
N ALA A 288 35.66 11.02 99.81
CA ALA A 288 35.69 10.12 100.96
C ALA A 288 37.03 10.11 101.73
N PHE A 289 38.07 10.76 101.18
CA PHE A 289 39.40 10.88 101.78
C PHE A 289 39.65 12.22 102.51
N GLU A 290 38.70 13.17 102.45
CA GLU A 290 38.65 14.38 103.32
C GLU A 290 37.84 14.13 104.59
#